data_AF-A0A2P5KY03-F1
#
_entry.id   AF-A0A2P5KY03-F1
#
_cell.length_a   1.000
_cell.length_b   1.000
_cell.length_c   1.000
_cell.angle_alpha   90.00
_cell.angle_beta   90.00
_cell.angle_gamma   90.00
#
_symmetry.space_group_name_H-M   'P 1'
#
loop_
_entity.id
_entity.type
_entity.pdbx_description
1 polymer ?
#
loop_
_entity_poly.entity_id
_entity_poly.type
_entity_poly.pdbx_seq_one_letter_code
_entity_poly.pdbx_strand_id
1 'polypeptide(L)'
;MTDTLPDRLSTNPQNPHYDAEILARVVGIRFNGVEKTNVEEYCVSEGWIRVAAGNSKDRNGNPMTIKLKGRVEPFFKGGGG
;
A
#
# COMPACT_ATOMS: atom_id res chain seq x y z
N MET A 1 -9.80 -19.43 0.25
CA MET A 1 -8.65 -18.92 -0.54
C MET A 1 -9.18 -17.78 -1.37
N THR A 2 -9.10 -16.57 -0.83
CA THR A 2 -9.58 -15.39 -1.51
C THR A 2 -8.32 -14.67 -1.95
N ASP A 3 -7.88 -14.90 -3.19
CA ASP A 3 -6.78 -14.16 -3.82
C ASP A 3 -7.19 -12.71 -4.16
N THR A 4 -8.11 -12.15 -3.39
CA THR A 4 -8.65 -10.80 -3.55
C THR A 4 -8.06 -9.93 -2.46
N LEU A 5 -7.35 -8.89 -2.89
CA LEU A 5 -6.83 -7.86 -1.99
C LEU A 5 -8.01 -7.02 -1.44
N PRO A 6 -7.98 -6.63 -0.16
CA PRO A 6 -9.03 -5.83 0.44
C PRO A 6 -9.05 -4.45 -0.20
N ASP A 7 -10.21 -3.79 -0.13
CA ASP A 7 -10.39 -2.44 -0.65
C ASP A 7 -9.42 -1.44 0.00
N ARG A 8 -9.17 -1.62 1.30
CA ARG A 8 -8.22 -0.84 2.08
C ARG A 8 -7.26 -1.76 2.83
N LEU A 9 -5.98 -1.50 2.68
CA LEU A 9 -4.90 -2.19 3.40
C LEU A 9 -3.90 -1.16 3.89
N SER A 10 -3.40 -1.36 5.10
CA SER A 10 -2.27 -0.61 5.65
C SER A 10 -1.15 -1.55 6.06
N THR A 11 0.07 -1.09 5.86
CA THR A 11 1.30 -1.75 6.34
C THR A 11 1.62 -1.39 7.80
N ASN A 12 0.95 -0.38 8.35
CA ASN A 12 1.19 0.09 9.71
C ASN A 12 0.36 -0.73 10.72
N PRO A 13 0.99 -1.47 11.65
CA PRO A 13 0.29 -2.30 12.64
C PRO A 13 -0.60 -1.52 13.61
N GLN A 14 -0.45 -0.21 13.68
CA GLN A 14 -1.30 0.66 14.51
C GLN A 14 -2.63 1.01 13.85
N ASN A 15 -2.82 0.67 12.57
CA ASN A 15 -4.01 0.98 11.81
C ASN A 15 -4.99 -0.22 11.83
N PRO A 16 -6.31 -0.01 12.01
CA PRO A 16 -7.31 -1.10 11.94
C PRO A 16 -7.33 -1.87 10.61
N HIS A 17 -6.77 -1.31 9.54
CA HIS A 17 -6.68 -1.96 8.23
C HIS A 17 -5.36 -2.70 8.00
N TYR A 18 -4.61 -2.99 9.07
CA TYR A 18 -3.41 -3.80 9.02
C TYR A 18 -3.73 -5.28 8.89
N ASP A 19 -3.13 -5.94 7.91
CA ASP A 19 -3.34 -7.37 7.68
C ASP A 19 -2.00 -8.08 7.40
N ALA A 20 -1.48 -8.77 8.41
CA ALA A 20 -0.17 -9.43 8.33
C ALA A 20 -0.15 -10.57 7.32
N GLU A 21 -1.26 -11.30 7.14
CA GLU A 21 -1.35 -12.44 6.22
C GLU A 21 -1.22 -11.98 4.77
N ILE A 22 -1.86 -10.86 4.45
CA ILE A 22 -1.78 -10.26 3.12
C ILE A 22 -0.39 -9.65 2.89
N LEU A 23 0.16 -8.94 3.88
CA LEU A 23 1.50 -8.36 3.78
C LEU A 23 2.59 -9.42 3.62
N ALA A 24 2.39 -10.62 4.18
CA ALA A 24 3.28 -11.76 3.97
C ALA A 24 3.33 -12.23 2.51
N ARG A 25 2.28 -12.01 1.72
CA ARG A 25 2.15 -12.48 0.33
C ARG A 25 2.81 -11.57 -0.73
N VAL A 26 3.70 -10.65 -0.32
CA VAL A 26 4.36 -9.64 -1.17
C VAL A 26 3.37 -8.92 -2.08
N VAL A 27 2.77 -7.83 -1.59
CA VAL A 27 1.78 -7.05 -2.34
C VAL A 27 2.44 -5.90 -3.09
N GLY A 28 2.07 -5.71 -4.36
CA GLY A 28 2.40 -4.54 -5.17
C GLY A 28 1.15 -3.68 -5.43
N ILE A 29 1.35 -2.39 -5.67
CA ILE A 29 0.28 -1.46 -6.02
C ILE A 29 0.62 -0.79 -7.34
N ARG A 30 -0.28 -0.84 -8.31
CA ARG A 30 -0.18 -0.06 -9.53
C ARG A 30 -1.06 1.18 -9.41
N PHE A 31 -0.43 2.33 -9.41
CA PHE A 31 -1.08 3.62 -9.22
C PHE A 31 -0.96 4.47 -10.47
N ASN A 32 -2.08 4.83 -11.09
CA ASN A 32 -2.13 5.53 -12.39
C ASN A 32 -1.21 4.89 -13.44
N GLY A 33 -1.16 3.56 -13.49
CA GLY A 33 -0.31 2.80 -14.42
C GLY A 33 1.14 2.62 -13.96
N VAL A 34 1.58 3.28 -12.88
CA VAL A 34 2.94 3.19 -12.33
C VAL A 34 2.98 2.24 -11.14
N GLU A 35 3.91 1.28 -11.16
CA GLU A 35 4.12 0.39 -10.02
C GLU A 35 4.74 1.15 -8.83
N LYS A 36 4.16 0.96 -7.65
CA LYS A 36 4.59 1.49 -6.37
C LYS A 36 4.83 0.34 -5.40
N THR A 37 6.02 0.32 -4.82
CA THR A 37 6.46 -0.67 -3.83
C THR A 37 6.62 -0.07 -2.43
N ASN A 38 6.62 1.26 -2.33
CA ASN A 38 6.72 2.03 -1.10
C ASN A 38 5.35 2.55 -0.63
N VAL A 39 4.28 1.78 -0.88
CA VAL A 39 2.92 2.11 -0.45
C VAL A 39 2.74 1.68 0.99
N GLU A 40 2.46 2.64 1.87
CA GLU A 40 2.17 2.36 3.28
C GLU A 40 0.69 2.06 3.52
N GLU A 41 -0.20 2.65 2.73
CA GLU A 41 -1.65 2.42 2.82
C GLU A 41 -2.29 2.69 1.46
N TYR A 42 -3.35 1.97 1.12
CA TYR A 42 -4.16 2.28 -0.06
C TYR A 42 -5.64 2.14 0.24
N CYS A 43 -6.48 2.82 -0.54
CA CYS A 43 -7.93 2.71 -0.53
C CYS A 43 -8.44 2.71 -1.99
N VAL A 44 -8.99 1.60 -2.43
CA VAL A 44 -9.50 1.41 -3.80
C VAL A 44 -10.83 2.11 -3.98
N SER A 45 -11.75 1.99 -3.00
CA SER A 45 -13.08 2.63 -3.03
C SER A 45 -12.99 4.15 -3.12
N GLU A 46 -12.11 4.76 -2.33
CA GLU A 46 -11.88 6.21 -2.39
C GLU A 46 -10.85 6.61 -3.47
N GLY A 47 -10.14 5.66 -4.08
CA GLY A 47 -9.17 5.90 -5.14
C GLY A 47 -7.94 6.71 -4.70
N TRP A 48 -7.24 6.27 -3.65
CA TRP A 48 -6.00 6.91 -3.22
C TRP A 48 -4.99 5.94 -2.62
N ILE A 49 -3.71 6.34 -2.64
CA ILE A 49 -2.60 5.66 -1.97
C ILE A 49 -1.86 6.62 -1.07
N ARG A 50 -1.25 6.10 -0.01
CA ARG A 50 -0.24 6.77 0.80
C ARG A 50 1.09 6.08 0.56
N VAL A 51 2.07 6.85 0.11
CA VAL A 51 3.43 6.38 -0.12
C VAL A 51 4.38 7.09 0.80
N ALA A 52 5.40 6.39 1.29
CA ALA A 52 6.51 7.03 1.97
C ALA A 52 7.29 7.90 0.96
N ALA A 53 7.46 9.18 1.28
CA ALA A 53 8.12 10.21 0.50
C ALA A 53 9.65 10.05 0.51
N GLY A 54 10.13 8.90 0.05
CA GLY A 54 11.54 8.55 0.08
C GLY A 54 12.09 8.36 1.49
N ASN A 55 13.39 8.60 1.66
CA ASN A 55 14.11 8.42 2.92
C ASN A 55 13.95 9.61 3.89
N SER A 56 13.06 10.56 3.57
CA SER A 56 12.81 11.75 4.37
C SER A 56 11.99 11.38 5.59
N LYS A 57 12.63 11.45 6.75
CA LYS A 57 12.01 11.34 8.06
C LYS A 57 11.67 12.75 8.56
N ASP A 58 10.50 12.90 9.17
CA ASP A 58 10.13 14.11 9.89
C ASP A 58 11.04 14.33 11.12
N ARG A 59 10.93 15.48 11.80
CA ARG A 59 11.76 15.83 12.97
C ARG A 59 11.66 14.79 14.11
N ASN A 60 10.61 13.98 14.11
CA ASN A 60 10.36 12.88 15.04
C ASN A 60 10.87 11.51 14.56
N GLY A 61 11.54 11.42 13.40
CA GLY A 61 12.03 10.16 12.83
C GLY A 61 10.98 9.36 12.05
N ASN A 62 9.75 9.87 11.93
CA ASN A 62 8.66 9.21 11.21
C ASN A 62 8.81 9.42 9.69
N PRO A 63 8.65 8.38 8.87
CA PRO A 63 8.64 8.55 7.41
C PRO A 63 7.52 9.53 7.02
N MET A 64 7.86 10.53 6.21
CA MET A 64 6.84 11.41 5.66
C MET A 64 6.00 10.63 4.65
N THR A 65 4.68 10.61 4.81
CA THR A 65 3.78 10.00 3.83
C THR A 65 3.13 11.04 2.94
N ILE A 66 3.05 10.76 1.64
CA ILE A 66 2.30 11.57 0.68
C ILE A 66 1.05 10.78 0.27
N LYS A 67 -0.12 11.41 0.40
CA LYS A 67 -1.38 10.89 -0.13
C LYS A 67 -1.53 11.30 -1.60
N LEU A 68 -1.59 10.34 -2.50
CA LEU A 68 -1.83 10.53 -3.92
C LEU A 68 -3.21 9.98 -4.27
N LYS A 69 -4.03 10.76 -4.99
CA LYS A 69 -5.36 10.35 -5.47
C LYS A 69 -5.29 9.93 -6.93
N GLY A 70 -5.94 8.82 -7.30
CA GLY A 70 -5.87 8.25 -8.64
C GLY A 70 -6.35 6.80 -8.70
N ARG A 71 -6.16 6.17 -9.86
CA ARG A 71 -6.49 4.76 -10.08
C ARG A 71 -5.56 3.87 -9.25
N VAL A 72 -6.13 3.09 -8.34
CA VAL A 72 -5.41 2.17 -7.45
C VAL A 72 -5.72 0.74 -7.87
N GLU A 73 -4.67 -0.01 -8.21
CA GLU A 73 -4.78 -1.39 -8.66
C GLU A 73 -3.83 -2.27 -7.82
N PRO A 74 -4.32 -2.85 -6.71
CA PRO A 74 -3.53 -3.76 -5.89
C PRO A 74 -3.36 -5.11 -6.59
N PHE A 75 -2.16 -5.71 -6.50
CA PHE A 75 -1.86 -7.02 -7.08
C PHE A 75 -0.84 -7.80 -6.24
N PHE A 76 -0.87 -9.13 -6.28
CA PHE A 76 0.13 -9.96 -5.62
C PHE A 76 1.39 -10.07 -6.49
N LYS A 77 2.55 -9.78 -5.92
CA LYS A 77 3.84 -9.78 -6.61
C LYS A 77 4.50 -11.17 -6.72
N GLY A 78 3.84 -12.22 -6.23
CA GLY A 78 4.36 -13.59 -6.17
C GLY A 78 3.61 -14.62 -7.04
N GLY A 79 2.73 -14.20 -7.95
CA GLY A 79 1.99 -15.10 -8.84
C GLY A 79 2.75 -15.54 -10.10
N GLY A 80 4.08 -15.63 -10.04
CA GLY A 80 4.87 -16.32 -11.06
C GLY A 80 5.00 -17.78 -10.65
N GLY A 81 4.31 -18.66 -11.37
CA GLY A 81 4.41 -20.12 -11.21
C GLY A 81 5.80 -20.68 -11.50
#